data_AF-A0A1J3DFJ6-F1
#
_entry.id   AF-A0A1J3DFJ6-F1
#
_cell.length_a   1.000
_cell.length_b   1.000
_cell.length_c   1.000
_cell.angle_alpha   90.00
_cell.angle_beta   90.00
_cell.angle_gamma   90.00
#
_symmetry.space_group_name_H-M   'P 1'
#
loop_
_entity.id
_entity.type
_entity.pdbx_description
1 polymer ?
#
loop_
_entity_poly.entity_id
_entity_poly.type
_entity_poly.pdbx_seq_one_letter_code
_entity_poly.pdbx_strand_id
1 'polypeptide(L)'
;PGSVVYCALGSQITLEKDQFQELCLGIELAGLPFLVAVTPPKGAKTIQEALPEGFEERVKGRGVVWGEWVHQPLILAHPSIGCFVSHCG
;
A
#
# COMPACT_ATOMS: atom_id res chain seq x y z
N PRO A 1 4.47 4.32 18.53
CA PRO A 1 3.09 3.78 18.40
C PRO A 1 2.25 4.73 17.52
N GLY A 2 1.27 4.22 16.78
CA GLY A 2 0.36 5.05 15.97
C GLY A 2 1.00 5.85 14.84
N SER A 3 2.07 5.34 14.21
CA SER A 3 2.83 6.06 13.18
C SER A 3 2.73 5.45 11.78
N VAL A 4 2.23 4.21 11.66
CA VAL A 4 2.14 3.49 10.39
C VAL A 4 0.82 3.82 9.71
N VAL A 5 0.90 4.19 8.43
CA VAL A 5 -0.24 4.27 7.53
C VAL A 5 -0.48 2.89 6.92
N TYR A 6 -1.62 2.28 7.22
CA TYR A 6 -2.08 1.09 6.52
C TYR A 6 -3.03 1.53 5.40
N CYS A 7 -2.85 1.01 4.19
CA CYS A 7 -3.74 1.25 3.06
C CYS A 7 -4.21 -0.10 2.50
N ALA A 8 -5.52 -0.29 2.40
CA ALA A 8 -6.11 -1.43 1.72
C ALA A 8 -7.48 -1.06 1.13
N LEU A 9 -7.70 -1.43 -0.13
CA LEU A 9 -8.88 -1.02 -0.89
C LEU A 9 -9.91 -2.16 -1.06
N GLY A 10 -9.86 -3.16 -0.18
CA GLY A 10 -10.71 -4.34 -0.26
C GLY A 10 -10.33 -5.26 -1.43
N SER A 11 -11.02 -6.40 -1.53
CA SER A 11 -10.73 -7.43 -2.55
C SER A 11 -11.40 -7.16 -3.90
N GLN A 12 -12.37 -6.25 -3.95
CA GLN A 12 -13.19 -5.98 -5.14
C GLN A 12 -12.66 -4.82 -5.99
N ILE A 13 -11.68 -4.06 -5.49
CA ILE A 13 -11.08 -2.94 -6.21
C ILE A 13 -9.77 -3.39 -6.83
N THR A 14 -9.65 -3.18 -8.14
CA THR A 14 -8.39 -3.29 -8.86
C THR A 14 -8.13 -1.96 -9.55
N LEU A 15 -7.05 -1.30 -9.15
CA LEU A 15 -6.68 0.01 -9.67
C LEU A 15 -6.19 -0.07 -11.12
N GLU A 16 -6.38 1.02 -11.87
CA GLU A 16 -5.58 1.24 -13.08
C GLU A 16 -4.11 1.45 -12.69
N LYS A 17 -3.18 1.15 -13.60
CA LYS A 17 -1.73 1.23 -13.29
C LYS A 17 -1.27 2.63 -12.88
N ASP A 18 -1.78 3.66 -13.55
CA ASP A 18 -1.51 5.06 -13.23
C ASP A 18 -2.04 5.43 -11.83
N GLN A 19 -3.26 5.04 -11.48
CA GLN A 19 -3.84 5.26 -10.15
C GLN A 19 -3.02 4.57 -9.04
N PHE A 20 -2.55 3.34 -9.30
CA PHE A 20 -1.66 2.64 -8.38
C PHE A 20 -0.32 3.36 -8.20
N GLN A 21 0.26 3.89 -9.28
CA GLN A 21 1.51 4.64 -9.21
C GLN A 21 1.33 5.95 -8.44
N GLU A 22 0.24 6.68 -8.66
CA GLU A 22 -0.09 7.89 -7.91
C GLU A 22 -0.33 7.60 -6.43
N LEU A 23 -0.98 6.48 -6.10
CA LEU A 23 -1.11 6.03 -4.71
C LEU A 23 0.26 5.81 -4.06
N CYS A 24 1.18 5.13 -4.76
CA CYS A 24 2.53 4.88 -4.27
C CYS A 24 3.30 6.18 -4.04
N LEU A 25 3.29 7.09 -5.02
CA LEU A 25 3.99 8.38 -4.93
C LEU A 25 3.39 9.26 -3.83
N GLY A 26 2.07 9.32 -3.70
CA GLY A 26 1.40 10.07 -2.64
C GLY A 26 1.75 9.57 -1.24
N ILE A 27 1.77 8.24 -1.04
CA ILE A 27 2.19 7.63 0.23
C ILE A 27 3.67 7.85 0.50
N GLU A 28 4.53 7.77 -0.52
CA GLU A 28 5.95 8.09 -0.41
C GLU A 28 6.15 9.52 0.10
N LEU A 29 5.44 10.48 -0.50
CA LEU A 29 5.49 11.91 -0.16
C LEU A 29 5.01 12.21 1.25
N ALA A 30 4.11 11.40 1.81
CA ALA A 30 3.65 11.56 3.19
C ALA A 30 4.78 11.43 4.23
N GLY A 31 5.92 10.84 3.87
CA GLY A 31 7.10 10.75 4.74
C GLY A 31 6.96 9.80 5.94
N LEU A 32 5.79 9.17 6.10
CA LEU A 32 5.49 8.25 7.21
C LEU A 32 5.85 6.80 6.87
N PRO A 33 6.05 5.93 7.88
CA PRO A 33 6.06 4.49 7.67
C PRO A 33 4.73 3.99 7.13
N PHE A 34 4.74 3.02 6.21
CA PHE A 34 3.50 2.56 5.58
C PHE A 34 3.48 1.08 5.22
N LEU A 35 2.27 0.54 5.13
CA LEU A 35 1.97 -0.76 4.53
C LEU A 35 0.80 -0.57 3.57
N VAL A 36 1.03 -0.79 2.27
CA VAL A 36 0.00 -0.78 1.25
C VAL A 36 -0.29 -2.23 0.85
N ALA A 37 -1.49 -2.74 1.14
CA ALA A 37 -1.95 -4.06 0.74
C ALA A 37 -3.06 -3.92 -0.29
N VAL A 38 -2.72 -4.07 -1.56
CA VAL A 38 -3.66 -3.94 -2.69
C VAL A 38 -3.39 -5.01 -3.73
N THR A 39 -4.43 -5.42 -4.45
CA THR A 39 -4.28 -6.32 -5.61
C THR A 39 -3.38 -5.66 -6.67
N PRO A 40 -2.52 -6.42 -7.39
CA PRO A 40 -1.78 -5.89 -8.53
C PRO A 40 -2.71 -5.12 -9.48
N PRO A 41 -2.30 -3.93 -9.95
CA PRO A 41 -3.15 -3.12 -10.81
C PRO A 41 -3.36 -3.77 -12.17
N LYS A 42 -4.36 -3.29 -12.91
CA LYS A 42 -4.69 -3.82 -14.23
C LYS A 42 -3.47 -3.79 -15.17
N GLY A 43 -3.26 -4.90 -15.87
CA GLY A 43 -2.15 -5.05 -16.82
C GLY A 43 -0.81 -5.44 -16.18
N ALA A 44 -0.74 -5.62 -14.85
CA ALA A 44 0.42 -6.15 -14.15
C ALA A 44 0.09 -7.49 -13.47
N LYS A 45 1.04 -8.43 -13.47
CA LYS A 45 0.89 -9.71 -12.77
C LYS A 45 1.29 -9.60 -11.30
N THR A 46 2.19 -8.67 -11.01
CA THR A 46 2.75 -8.45 -9.68
C THR A 46 2.77 -6.97 -9.35
N ILE A 47 2.94 -6.64 -8.07
CA ILE A 47 3.15 -5.27 -7.63
C ILE A 47 4.43 -4.68 -8.22
N GLN A 48 5.51 -5.48 -8.23
CA GLN A 48 6.84 -5.06 -8.66
C GLN A 48 6.86 -4.58 -10.12
N GLU A 49 6.09 -5.22 -11.01
CA GLU A 49 5.94 -4.81 -12.42
C GLU A 49 5.26 -3.44 -12.61
N ALA A 50 4.52 -2.97 -11.60
CA ALA A 50 3.74 -1.75 -11.66
C ALA A 50 4.30 -0.59 -10.83
N LEU A 51 5.27 -0.84 -9.95
CA LEU A 51 5.85 0.19 -9.10
C LEU A 51 6.46 1.34 -9.92
N PRO A 52 6.44 2.58 -9.39
CA PRO A 52 7.22 3.66 -9.97
C PRO A 52 8.71 3.30 -10.02
N GLU A 53 9.41 3.77 -11.03
CA GLU A 53 10.85 3.50 -11.18
C GLU A 53 11.62 3.92 -9.92
N GLY A 54 12.48 3.03 -9.41
CA GLY A 54 13.30 3.27 -8.22
C GLY A 54 12.54 3.35 -6.89
N PHE A 55 11.22 3.09 -6.87
CA PHE A 55 10.39 3.25 -5.68
C PHE A 55 10.88 2.41 -4.48
N GLU A 56 11.19 1.13 -4.69
CA GLU A 56 11.60 0.22 -3.60
C GLU A 56 12.85 0.72 -2.86
N GLU A 57 13.83 1.26 -3.57
CA GLU A 57 15.03 1.82 -2.95
C GLU A 57 14.73 3.12 -2.18
N ARG A 58 13.83 3.98 -2.69
CA ARG A 58 13.45 5.23 -2.01
C ARG A 58 12.64 5.00 -0.72
N VAL A 59 11.91 3.89 -0.63
CA VAL A 59 11.07 3.57 0.54
C VAL A 59 11.66 2.49 1.44
N LYS A 60 12.86 2.01 1.12
CA LYS A 60 13.58 0.97 1.86
C LYS A 60 13.68 1.30 3.35
N GLY A 61 13.26 0.37 4.19
CA GLY A 61 13.24 0.54 5.65
C GLY A 61 12.10 1.43 6.18
N ARG A 62 11.27 2.00 5.30
CA ARG A 62 10.12 2.85 5.68
C ARG A 62 8.78 2.27 5.28
N GLY A 63 8.69 1.58 4.14
CA GLY A 63 7.39 1.07 3.70
C GLY A 63 7.46 -0.20 2.86
N VAL A 64 6.30 -0.85 2.78
CA VAL A 64 6.08 -2.10 2.04
C VAL A 64 4.83 -1.96 1.20
N VAL A 65 4.89 -2.43 -0.05
CA VAL A 65 3.71 -2.62 -0.92
C VAL A 65 3.56 -4.13 -1.14
N TRP A 66 2.39 -4.66 -0.80
CA TRP A 66 2.10 -6.08 -0.76
C TRP A 66 0.93 -6.40 -1.68
N GLY A 67 1.14 -7.38 -2.58
CA GLY A 67 0.21 -7.74 -3.64
C GLY A 67 -0.72 -8.91 -3.32
N GLU A 68 -0.51 -9.57 -2.19
CA GLU A 68 -1.26 -10.77 -1.83
C GLU A 68 -2.21 -10.51 -0.65
N TRP A 69 -3.00 -11.53 -0.32
CA TRP A 69 -3.92 -11.45 0.81
C TRP A 69 -3.17 -11.20 2.13
N VAL A 70 -3.79 -10.43 3.02
CA VAL A 70 -3.30 -10.15 4.37
C VAL A 70 -4.39 -10.39 5.40
N HIS A 71 -3.99 -10.75 6.61
CA HIS A 71 -4.92 -10.87 7.73
C HIS A 71 -5.24 -9.47 8.31
N GLN A 72 -6.02 -8.68 7.56
CA GLN A 72 -6.30 -7.27 7.86
C GLN A 72 -6.70 -6.97 9.32
N PRO A 73 -7.57 -7.76 9.99
CA PRO A 73 -7.90 -7.51 11.40
C PRO A 73 -6.69 -7.54 12.34
N LEU A 74 -5.69 -8.40 12.08
CA LEU A 74 -4.48 -8.49 12.91
C LEU A 74 -3.56 -7.28 12.66
N ILE A 75 -3.48 -6.81 11.41
CA ILE A 75 -2.74 -5.59 11.07
C ILE A 75 -3.37 -4.39 11.77
N LEU A 76 -4.68 -4.21 11.66
CA LEU A 76 -5.40 -3.08 12.26
C LEU A 76 -5.32 -3.07 13.80
N ALA A 77 -5.26 -4.24 14.43
CA ALA A 77 -5.09 -4.35 15.88
C ALA A 77 -3.67 -3.99 16.37
N HIS A 78 -2.69 -3.87 15.47
CA HIS A 78 -1.30 -3.63 15.86
C HIS A 78 -1.09 -2.17 16.35
N PRO A 79 -0.43 -1.95 17.50
CA PRO A 79 -0.31 -0.61 18.12
C PRO A 79 0.53 0.39 17.31
N SER A 80 1.22 -0.06 16.25
CA SER A 80 1.93 0.82 15.33
C SER A 80 1.00 1.49 14.32
N ILE A 81 -0.17 0.93 14.01
CA ILE A 81 -1.11 1.53 13.05
C ILE A 81 -1.69 2.81 13.65
N GLY A 82 -1.55 3.91 12.93
CA GLY A 82 -2.12 5.22 13.29
C GLY A 82 -3.16 5.73 12.32
N CYS A 83 -3.17 5.22 11.09
CA CYS A 83 -4.08 5.65 10.04
C CYS A 83 -4.46 4.46 9.16
N PHE A 84 -5.72 4.42 8.71
CA PHE A 84 -6.21 3.45 7.75
C PHE A 84 -6.82 4.18 6.54
N VAL A 85 -6.19 4.03 5.38
CA VAL A 85 -6.75 4.43 4.08
C VAL A 85 -7.54 3.26 3.52
N SER A 86 -8.86 3.41 3.45
CA SER A 86 -9.79 2.33 3.10
C SER A 86 -10.72 2.74 1.96
N HIS A 87 -11.23 1.74 1.23
CA HIS A 87 -12.35 1.88 0.30
C HIS A 87 -13.73 2.02 0.96
N CYS A 88 -13.82 1.86 2.29
CA CYS A 88 -15.06 1.95 3.07
C CYS A 88 -16.17 0.95 2.66
N GLY A 89 -15.80 -0.17 2.03
CA GLY A 89 -16.71 -1.30 1.83
C GLY A 89 -16.98 -2.11 3.09
#